data_AF-A0A947VD02-F1
#
_entry.id   AF-A0A947VD02-F1
#
_cell.length_a   1.000
_cell.length_b   1.000
_cell.length_c   1.000
_cell.angle_alpha   90.00
_cell.angle_beta   90.00
_cell.angle_gamma   90.00
#
_symmetry.space_group_name_H-M   'P 1'
#
loop_
_entity.id
_entity.type
_entity.pdbx_description
1 polymer ?
#
loop_
_entity_poly.entity_id
_entity_poly.type
_entity_poly.pdbx_seq_one_letter_code
_entity_poly.pdbx_strand_id
1 'polypeptide(L)' 'MDGELLSVKLSFFGYPYKLIFPLISWQGIQLADYRDIACMKLDAISSCGSKKDFIDLYFIMQNLPFPQLLKLFNKKYLKI' A
#
# COMPACT_ATOMS: atom_id res chain seq x y z
N MET A 1 -13.77 -0.46 -8.47
CA MET A 1 -14.59 0.36 -9.39
C MET A 1 -13.67 1.42 -9.95
N ASP A 2 -13.53 1.46 -11.27
CA ASP A 2 -12.75 2.47 -11.94
C ASP A 2 -13.67 3.56 -12.50
N GLY A 3 -13.16 4.79 -12.58
CA GLY A 3 -13.86 5.95 -13.09
C GLY A 3 -12.89 7.04 -13.53
N GLU A 4 -13.44 8.14 -14.01
CA GLU A 4 -12.67 9.30 -14.47
C GLU A 4 -13.40 10.58 -14.08
N LEU A 5 -12.68 11.57 -13.57
CA LEU A 5 -13.21 12.89 -13.23
C LEU A 5 -12.24 13.94 -13.76
N LEU A 6 -12.72 14.84 -14.62
CA LEU A 6 -11.89 15.92 -15.19
C LEU A 6 -10.58 15.39 -15.82
N SER A 7 -10.68 14.27 -16.56
CA SER A 7 -9.52 13.58 -17.16
C SER A 7 -8.51 12.98 -16.19
N VAL A 8 -8.85 12.88 -14.90
CA VAL A 8 -8.08 12.18 -13.87
C VAL A 8 -8.70 10.80 -13.64
N LYS A 9 -7.90 9.75 -13.79
CA LYS A 9 -8.32 8.38 -13.49
C LYS A 9 -8.50 8.19 -12.00
N LEU A 10 -9.61 7.56 -11.63
CA LEU A 10 -9.98 7.24 -10.25
C LEU A 10 -10.22 5.74 -10.14
N SER A 11 -9.71 5.13 -9.08
CA SER A 11 -9.94 3.72 -8.78
C SER A 11 -10.28 3.56 -7.31
N PHE A 12 -11.39 2.87 -7.04
CA PHE A 12 -11.87 2.54 -5.70
C PHE A 12 -11.75 1.03 -5.48
N PHE A 13 -11.04 0.66 -4.41
CA PHE A 13 -10.78 -0.72 -4.06
C PHE A 13 -11.40 -1.03 -2.70
N GLY A 14 -12.26 -2.06 -2.67
CA GLY A 14 -12.75 -2.65 -1.43
C GLY A 14 -11.90 -3.85 -1.09
N TYR A 15 -11.08 -3.74 -0.05
CA TYR A 15 -10.23 -4.84 0.41
C TYR A 15 -10.80 -5.46 1.68
N PRO A 16 -10.77 -6.81 1.84
CA PRO A 16 -11.31 -7.49 3.02
C PRO A 16 -10.38 -7.43 4.25
N TYR A 17 -9.23 -6.76 4.14
CA TYR A 17 -8.25 -6.62 5.21
C TYR A 17 -8.28 -5.22 5.83
N LYS A 18 -7.95 -5.15 7.13
CA LYS A 18 -7.86 -3.87 7.87
C LYS A 18 -6.46 -3.26 7.73
N LEU A 19 -6.38 -1.94 7.86
CA LEU A 19 -5.10 -1.25 8.05
C LEU A 19 -4.48 -1.65 9.40
N ILE A 20 -3.16 -1.82 9.44
CA ILE A 20 -2.43 -2.14 10.67
C ILE A 20 -2.26 -0.87 11.52
N PHE A 21 -2.03 0.26 10.87
CA PHE A 21 -1.75 1.53 11.51
C PHE A 21 -2.91 2.52 11.33
N PRO A 22 -3.03 3.52 12.22
CA PRO A 22 -4.00 4.60 12.05
C PRO A 22 -3.78 5.37 10.74
N LEU A 23 -4.87 5.93 10.21
CA LEU A 23 -4.81 6.84 9.08
C LEU A 23 -4.07 8.14 9.48
N ILE A 24 -3.26 8.64 8.56
CA ILE A 24 -2.55 9.91 8.67
C ILE A 24 -3.41 11.01 8.06
N SER A 25 -3.68 12.08 8.80
CA SER A 25 -4.34 13.26 8.23
C SER A 25 -3.31 14.10 7.48
N TRP A 26 -3.54 14.31 6.18
CA TRP A 26 -2.67 15.11 5.32
C TRP A 26 -3.53 15.99 4.42
N GLN A 27 -3.41 17.31 4.59
CA GLN A 27 -4.16 18.32 3.81
C GLN A 27 -5.69 18.08 3.79
N GLY A 28 -6.25 17.62 4.92
CA GLY A 28 -7.68 17.31 5.02
C GLY A 28 -8.08 15.95 4.43
N ILE A 29 -7.12 15.15 3.96
CA ILE A 29 -7.34 13.80 3.42
C ILE A 29 -6.76 12.77 4.39
N GLN A 30 -7.45 11.64 4.54
CA GLN A 30 -6.98 10.51 5.33
C GLN A 30 -6.15 9.57 4.45
N LEU A 31 -4.86 9.45 4.73
CA LEU A 31 -3.92 8.60 4.02
C LEU A 31 -3.57 7.35 4.84
N ALA A 32 -3.35 6.24 4.15
CA ALA A 32 -2.78 5.05 4.78
C ALA A 32 -1.34 5.33 5.25
N ASP A 33 -0.94 4.71 6.36
CA ASP A 33 0.45 4.75 6.81
C ASP A 33 1.37 4.12 5.75
N TYR A 34 2.57 4.70 5.57
CA TYR A 34 3.52 4.23 4.56
C TYR A 34 3.90 2.74 4.73
N ARG A 35 3.83 2.20 5.95
CA ARG A 35 4.07 0.78 6.25
C ARG A 35 2.94 -0.11 5.71
N ASP A 36 1.70 0.36 5.81
CA ASP A 36 0.54 -0.30 5.20
C ASP A 36 0.61 -0.24 3.67
N ILE A 37 1.06 0.88 3.10
CA ILE A 37 1.31 1.07 1.66
C ILE A 37 2.44 0.14 1.19
N ALA A 38 3.50 -0.04 1.97
CA ALA A 38 4.59 -0.96 1.66
C ALA A 38 4.10 -2.40 1.49
N CYS A 39 3.21 -2.85 2.38
CA CYS A 39 2.58 -4.17 2.26
C CYS A 39 1.73 -4.27 0.98
N MET A 40 0.99 -3.23 0.61
CA MET A 40 0.21 -3.19 -0.64
C MET A 40 1.11 -3.21 -1.89
N LYS A 41 2.25 -2.51 -1.86
CA LYS A 41 3.25 -2.57 -2.94
C LYS A 41 3.87 -3.95 -3.08
N LEU A 42 4.18 -4.60 -1.96
CA LEU A 42 4.70 -5.97 -1.96
C LEU A 42 3.68 -6.97 -2.54
N ASP A 43 2.39 -6.80 -2.20
CA ASP A 43 1.28 -7.56 -2.77
C ASP A 43 1.20 -7.38 -4.30
N ALA A 44 1.18 -6.12 -4.77
CA ALA A 44 1.13 -5.79 -6.20
C ALA A 44 2.35 -6.32 -6.98
N ILE A 45 3.54 -6.28 -6.38
CA ILE A 45 4.75 -6.86 -6.96
C ILE A 45 4.61 -8.37 -7.14
N SER A 46 4.03 -9.05 -6.14
CA SER A 46 3.85 -10.50 -6.16
C SER A 46 2.90 -10.98 -7.26
N SER A 47 1.95 -10.13 -7.69
CA SER A 47 0.97 -10.47 -8.72
C SER A 47 1.40 -10.08 -10.14
N CYS A 48 1.79 -8.83 -10.38
CA CYS A 48 2.00 -8.29 -11.74
C CYS A 48 2.96 -7.08 -11.75
N GLY A 49 3.89 -7.02 -10.78
CA GLY A 49 4.66 -5.82 -10.45
C GLY A 49 5.18 -5.02 -11.64
N SER A 50 4.95 -3.71 -11.65
CA SER A 50 5.53 -2.80 -12.63
C SER A 50 6.88 -2.26 -12.11
N LYS A 51 7.73 -1.74 -13.02
CA LYS A 51 9.00 -1.10 -12.63
C LYS A 51 8.82 -0.02 -11.54
N LYS A 52 7.71 0.71 -11.57
CA LYS A 52 7.42 1.78 -10.59
C LYS A 52 7.20 1.22 -9.19
N ASP A 53 6.56 0.06 -9.07
CA ASP A 53 6.28 -0.56 -7.77
C ASP A 53 7.57 -0.98 -7.05
N PHE A 54 8.55 -1.50 -7.79
CA PHE A 54 9.87 -1.82 -7.24
C PHE A 54 10.62 -0.57 -6.77
N ILE A 55 10.52 0.53 -7.52
CA ILE A 55 11.14 1.82 -7.16
C ILE A 55 10.49 2.37 -5.87
N ASP A 56 9.16 2.40 -5.81
CA ASP A 56 8.42 2.86 -4.63
C ASP A 56 8.80 2.04 -3.39
N LEU A 57 8.83 0.71 -3.54
CA LEU A 57 9.17 -0.19 -2.45
C LEU A 57 10.62 0.02 -1.98
N TYR A 58 11.57 0.21 -2.91
CA TYR A 58 12.96 0.53 -2.58
C TYR A 58 13.07 1.79 -1.71
N PHE A 59 12.37 2.87 -2.06
CA PHE A 59 12.40 4.10 -1.26
C PHE A 59 11.79 3.93 0.12
N ILE A 60 10.68 3.18 0.23
CA ILE A 60 10.10 2.86 1.55
C ILE A 60 11.09 2.03 2.38
N MET A 61 11.77 1.08 1.76
CA MET A 61 12.70 0.18 2.44
C MET A 61 13.95 0.85 3.01
N GLN A 62 14.26 2.08 2.59
CA GLN A 62 15.31 2.90 3.21
C GLN A 62 15.01 3.21 4.69
N ASN A 63 13.72 3.24 5.07
CA ASN A 63 13.26 3.51 6.43
C ASN A 63 12.53 2.31 7.07
N LEU A 64 12.35 1.21 6.32
CA LEU A 64 11.66 0.00 6.76
C LEU A 64 12.39 -1.25 6.23
N PRO A 65 13.27 -1.87 7.03
CA PRO A 65 14.03 -3.04 6.59
C PRO A 65 13.14 -4.18 6.10
N PHE A 66 13.57 -4.88 5.05
CA PHE A 66 12.80 -5.97 4.42
C PHE A 66 12.27 -7.03 5.40
N PRO A 67 13.05 -7.52 6.40
CA PRO A 67 12.53 -8.50 7.35
C PRO A 67 11.38 -7.96 8.20
N GLN A 68 11.35 -6.65 8.48
CA GLN A 68 10.24 -6.02 9.20
C GLN A 68 9.02 -5.88 8.30
N LEU A 69 9.23 -5.50 7.04
CA LEU A 69 8.16 -5.46 6.03
C LEU A 69 7.49 -6.83 5.88
N LEU A 70 8.26 -7.92 5.80
CA LEU A 70 7.69 -9.28 5.71
C LEU A 70 6.84 -9.63 6.94
N LYS A 71 7.27 -9.24 8.14
CA LYS A 71 6.46 -9.43 9.37
C LYS A 71 5.15 -8.64 9.30
N LEU A 72 5.19 -7.39 8.81
CA LEU A 72 4.00 -6.57 8.64
C LEU A 72 3.07 -7.11 7.56
N PHE A 73 3.62 -7.58 6.44
CA PHE A 73 2.88 -8.20 5.36
C PHE A 73 2.12 -9.43 5.87
N ASN A 74 2.81 -10.33 6.55
CA ASN A 74 2.17 -11.47 7.21
C ASN A 74 1.07 -10.99 8.16
N LYS A 75 1.34 -10.02 9.05
CA LYS A 75 0.32 -9.49 9.97
C LYS A 75 -0.92 -8.93 9.25
N LYS A 76 -0.74 -8.28 8.09
CA LYS A 76 -1.82 -7.66 7.32
C LYS A 76 -2.74 -8.70 6.67
N TYR A 77 -2.15 -9.77 6.15
CA TYR A 77 -2.85 -10.75 5.32
C TYR A 77 -3.11 -12.11 6.00
N LEU A 78 -2.56 -12.38 7.19
CA LEU A 78 -2.73 -13.63 7.97
C LEU A 78 -4.17 -13.91 8.45
N LYS A 79 -5.13 -13.02 8.20
CA LYS A 79 -6.52 -13.13 8.65
C LYS A 79 -7.55 -13.12 7.51
N ILE A 80 -7.12 -13.44 6.29
CA ILE A 80 -8.05 -13.68 5.17
C ILE A 80 -8.40 -15.17 5.16
#